data_AF-A0A4Q2YP11-F1
#
_entry.id   AF-A0A4Q2YP11-F1
#
_cell.length_a   1.000
_cell.length_b   1.000
_cell.length_c   1.000
_cell.angle_alpha   90.00
_cell.angle_beta   90.00
_cell.angle_gamma   90.00
#
_symmetry.space_group_name_H-M   'P 1'
#
loop_
_entity.id
_entity.type
_entity.pdbx_description
1 polymer ?
#
loop_
_entity_poly.entity_id
_entity_poly.type
_entity_poly.pdbx_seq_one_letter_code
_entity_poly.pdbx_strand_id
1 'polypeptide(L)' 'LAFIRGMVPLVIASGAGAASRIAVGSGVMGGMIAATLLGIFFIPLFYLSVRKWISRKRPPAPTEKGHHEEPGHA' A
#
# COMPACT_ATOMS: atom_id res chain seq x y z
N LEU A 1 -13.46 -7.76 1.37
CA LEU A 1 -14.73 -8.45 1.01
C LEU A 1 -16.00 -7.76 1.55
N ALA A 2 -15.89 -6.81 2.50
CA ALA A 2 -17.03 -6.01 3.00
C ALA A 2 -17.65 -5.04 1.97
N PHE A 3 -16.86 -4.56 1.00
CA PHE A 3 -17.33 -3.61 -0.02
C PHE A 3 -18.26 -4.23 -1.08
N ILE A 4 -18.01 -5.48 -1.46
CA ILE A 4 -18.84 -6.22 -2.44
C ILE A 4 -20.27 -6.47 -1.88
N ARG A 5 -20.41 -6.70 -0.57
CA ARG A 5 -21.71 -6.86 0.10
C ARG A 5 -22.49 -5.54 0.24
N GLY A 6 -21.82 -4.38 0.18
CA GLY A 6 -22.45 -3.05 0.27
C GLY A 6 -22.94 -2.47 -1.06
N MET A 7 -22.50 -3.00 -2.20
CA MET A 7 -22.87 -2.50 -3.53
C MET A 7 -24.16 -3.14 -4.10
N VAL A 8 -24.59 -4.28 -3.56
CA VAL A 8 -25.84 -4.98 -3.93
C VAL A 8 -27.08 -4.06 -3.95
N PRO A 9 -27.33 -3.16 -2.97
CA PRO A 9 -28.48 -2.25 -3.03
C PRO A 9 -28.35 -1.13 -4.09
N LEU A 10 -27.14 -0.80 -4.55
CA LEU A 10 -26.92 0.29 -5.50
C LEU A 10 -27.26 -0.12 -6.95
N VAL A 11 -27.13 -1.41 -7.28
CA VAL A 11 -27.43 -1.97 -8.62
C VAL A 11 -28.94 -2.17 -8.82
N ILE A 12 -29.73 -2.22 -7.74
CA ILE A 12 -31.18 -2.46 -7.76
C ILE A 12 -31.96 -1.12 -7.75
N ALA A 13 -31.29 0.03 -7.62
CA ALA A 13 -31.94 1.34 -7.56
C ALA A 13 -32.33 1.86 -8.97
N SER A 14 -33.57 1.61 -9.39
CA SER A 14 -34.20 2.22 -10.57
C SER A 14 -34.97 3.50 -10.21
N GLY A 15 -34.70 4.63 -10.88
CA GLY A 15 -35.38 5.92 -10.66
C GLY A 15 -34.69 7.12 -11.35
N ALA A 16 -35.24 8.33 -11.22
CA ALA A 16 -34.67 9.55 -11.84
C ALA A 16 -33.23 9.83 -11.36
N GLY A 17 -32.31 10.06 -12.30
CA GLY A 17 -30.87 10.18 -12.00
C GLY A 17 -30.11 8.85 -11.89
N ALA A 18 -30.74 7.71 -12.23
CA ALA A 18 -30.10 6.40 -12.26
C ALA A 18 -28.87 6.36 -13.18
N ALA A 19 -28.89 7.05 -14.32
CA ALA A 19 -27.74 7.13 -15.22
C ALA A 19 -26.48 7.69 -14.53
N SER A 20 -26.62 8.75 -13.73
CA SER A 20 -25.50 9.33 -12.97
C SER A 20 -25.02 8.42 -11.85
N ARG A 21 -25.94 7.71 -11.17
CA ARG A 21 -25.59 6.74 -10.12
C ARG A 21 -24.86 5.51 -10.67
N ILE A 22 -25.28 5.03 -11.84
CA ILE A 22 -24.64 3.91 -12.54
C ILE A 22 -23.27 4.35 -13.09
N ALA A 23 -23.15 5.56 -13.65
CA ALA A 23 -21.88 6.09 -14.15
C ALA A 23 -20.82 6.22 -13.03
N VAL A 24 -21.19 6.84 -11.90
CA VAL A 24 -20.28 6.97 -10.75
C VAL A 24 -20.03 5.60 -10.10
N GLY A 25 -21.07 4.79 -9.92
CA GLY A 25 -20.98 3.47 -9.30
C GLY A 25 -20.09 2.50 -10.06
N SER A 26 -20.21 2.44 -11.38
CA SER A 26 -19.36 1.59 -12.24
C SER A 26 -17.90 2.05 -12.23
N GLY A 27 -17.66 3.37 -12.25
CA GLY A 27 -16.32 3.94 -12.15
C GLY A 27 -15.62 3.59 -10.83
N VAL A 28 -16.32 3.73 -9.70
CA VAL A 28 -15.78 3.40 -8.37
C VAL A 28 -15.59 1.89 -8.19
N MET A 29 -16.54 1.08 -8.65
CA MET A 29 -16.45 -0.39 -8.58
C MET A 29 -15.24 -0.90 -9.36
N GLY A 30 -15.05 -0.43 -10.61
CA GLY A 30 -13.87 -0.75 -11.42
C GLY A 30 -12.58 -0.23 -10.78
N GLY A 31 -12.62 1.01 -10.27
CA GLY A 31 -11.51 1.63 -9.56
C GLY A 31 -11.05 0.84 -8.34
N MET A 32 -11.96 0.29 -7.54
CA MET A 32 -11.60 -0.53 -6.38
C MET A 32 -11.02 -1.88 -6.74
N ILE A 33 -11.52 -2.53 -7.80
CA ILE A 33 -10.93 -3.78 -8.30
C ILE A 33 -9.51 -3.50 -8.80
N ALA A 34 -9.35 -2.47 -9.63
CA ALA A 34 -8.05 -2.06 -10.14
C ALA A 34 -7.09 -1.66 -9.01
N ALA A 35 -7.53 -0.82 -8.06
CA ALA A 35 -6.71 -0.38 -6.94
C ALA A 35 -6.28 -1.53 -6.03
N THR A 36 -7.12 -2.56 -5.85
CA THR A 36 -6.74 -3.74 -5.07
C THR A 36 -5.68 -4.56 -5.81
N LEU A 37 -5.89 -4.83 -7.10
CA LEU A 37 -4.94 -5.59 -7.91
C LEU A 37 -3.61 -4.85 -8.04
N LEU A 38 -3.64 -3.58 -8.45
CA LEU A 38 -2.44 -2.76 -8.59
C LEU A 38 -1.79 -2.52 -7.23
N GLY A 39 -2.56 -2.21 -6.19
CA GLY A 39 -2.04 -1.93 -4.85
C GLY A 39 -1.19 -3.07 -4.28
N ILE A 40 -1.63 -4.32 -4.44
CA ILE A 40 -0.86 -5.50 -3.99
C ILE A 40 0.55 -5.54 -4.57
N PHE A 41 0.73 -5.14 -5.84
CA PHE A 41 2.03 -5.16 -6.50
C PHE A 41 2.81 -3.84 -6.33
N PHE A 42 2.13 -2.70 -6.49
CA PHE A 42 2.78 -1.39 -6.54
C PHE A 42 3.16 -0.88 -5.15
N ILE A 43 2.36 -1.12 -4.10
CA ILE A 43 2.69 -0.69 -2.73
C ILE A 43 4.05 -1.26 -2.26
N PRO A 44 4.31 -2.57 -2.32
CA PRO A 44 5.60 -3.11 -1.90
C PRO A 44 6.75 -2.67 -2.81
N LEU A 45 6.52 -2.56 -4.12
CA LEU A 45 7.53 -2.11 -5.07
C LEU A 45 7.97 -0.66 -4.79
N PHE A 46 7.00 0.23 -4.55
CA PHE A 46 7.26 1.61 -4.19
C PHE A 46 7.94 1.72 -2.81
N TYR A 47 7.47 0.96 -1.83
CA TYR A 47 8.10 0.93 -0.51
C TYR A 47 9.59 0.60 -0.59
N LEU A 48 9.95 -0.46 -1.34
CA LEU A 48 11.35 -0.86 -1.51
C LEU A 48 12.16 0.18 -2.29
N SER A 49 11.58 0.78 -3.32
CA SER A 49 12.22 1.81 -4.14
C SER A 49 12.56 3.05 -3.31
N VAL A 50 11.58 3.55 -2.55
CA VAL A 50 11.75 4.70 -1.65
C VAL A 50 12.73 4.37 -0.53
N ARG A 51 12.60 3.20 0.11
CA ARG A 51 13.53 2.76 1.16
C ARG A 51 14.97 2.70 0.66
N LYS A 52 15.20 2.13 -0.54
CA LYS A 52 16.54 2.05 -1.14
C LYS A 52 17.09 3.44 -1.45
N TRP A 53 16.25 4.36 -1.91
CA TRP A 53 16.67 5.71 -2.25
C TRP A 53 17.03 6.54 -1.01
N ILE A 54 16.24 6.41 0.06
CA ILE A 54 16.50 7.07 1.35
C ILE A 54 17.71 6.43 2.04
N SER A 55 17.82 5.09 2.07
CA SER A 55 18.94 4.40 2.71
C SER A 55 20.27 4.70 2.03
N ARG A 56 20.30 4.94 0.72
CA ARG A 56 21.50 5.40 0.01
C ARG A 56 21.99 6.79 0.48
N LYS A 57 21.13 7.60 1.07
CA LYS A 57 21.50 8.92 1.61
C LYS A 57 21.91 8.88 3.08
N ARG A 58 21.74 7.75 3.78
CA ARG A 58 22.22 7.59 5.16
C ARG A 58 23.62 6.98 5.12
N PRO A 59 24.66 7.70 5.58
CA PRO A 59 25.97 7.09 5.82
C PRO A 59 25.80 5.89 6.75
N PRO A 60 26.55 4.80 6.55
CA PRO A 60 26.51 3.66 7.46
C PRO A 60 26.70 4.18 8.90
N ALA A 61 25.76 3.86 9.78
CA ALA A 61 25.94 4.12 11.20
C ALA A 61 27.27 3.47 11.62
N PRO A 62 28.13 4.18 12.36
CA PRO A 62 29.39 3.60 12.83
C PRO A 62 29.06 2.28 13.49
N THR A 63 29.57 1.20 12.90
CA THR A 63 29.59 -0.11 13.53
C THR A 63 30.25 0.11 14.89
N GLU A 64 29.43 0.06 15.93
CA GLU A 64 29.91 0.00 17.30
C GLU A 64 30.75 -1.26 17.37
N LYS A 65 32.06 -1.07 17.24
CA LYS A 65 33.06 -2.09 17.45
C LYS A 65 32.83 -2.55 18.88
N GLY A 66 32.22 -3.73 19.03
CA GLY A 66 32.18 -4.43 20.30
C GLY A 66 33.60 -4.47 20.84
N HIS A 67 33.80 -3.70 21.89
CA HIS A 67 34.98 -3.70 22.73
C HIS A 67 34.98 -5.07 23.39
N HIS A 68 35.63 -6.05 22.76
CA HIS A 68 36.10 -7.23 23.49
C HIS A 68 37.29 -6.76 24.32
N GLU A 69 36.97 -6.21 25.49
CA GLU A 69 37.89 -6.14 26.61
C GLU A 69 38.18 -7.57 27.05
N GLU A 70 39.36 -8.08 26.69
CA GLU A 70 39.99 -9.23 27.33
C GLU A 70 41.02 -8.66 28.32
N PRO A 71 40.76 -8.71 29.64
CA PRO A 71 41.72 -8.30 30.64
C PRO A 71 42.66 -9.48 30.94
N GLY A 72 43.87 -9.47 30.39
CA GLY A 72 44.88 -10.42 30.81
C GLY A 72 46.08 -10.54 29.89
N HIS A 73 47.17 -9.87 30.23
CA HIS A 73 48.47 -10.53 30.28
C HIS A 73 49.42 -9.80 31.23
N ALA A 74 49.97 -10.60 32.14
CA ALA A 74 50.90 -10.28 33.22
C ALA A 74 52.31 -9.90 32.72
#